data_AF-A0A8T5NUK3-F1
#
_entry.id   AF-A0A8T5NUK3-F1
#
_cell.length_a   1.000
_cell.length_b   1.000
_cell.length_c   1.000
_cell.angle_alpha   90.00
_cell.angle_beta   90.00
_cell.angle_gamma   90.00
#
_symmetry.space_group_name_H-M   'P 1'
#
loop_
_entity.id
_entity.type
_entity.pdbx_description
1 polymer ?
#
loop_
_entity_poly.entity_id
_entity_poly.type
_entity_poly.pdbx_seq_one_letter_code
_entity_poly.pdbx_strand_id
1 'polypeptide(L)'
;MKKTRLLALLVLFILAISSVSAAEFSSQKAYNWLASKSVDGSLEDDITATTWSVLAFNNAGLTNKAEKSIDWIFSKQSNDYCFPSSCKTKDTAMALIAMNEMSREDNVTYVEEKLKEMMVGSSLGGMWAIEVSPLSTAISGECTISWFVGDNEEEKVVTVNNGKFPQCQNSYFLDIDRCVKSNLLQNNPGITLTVDCLKVEGAKTITLIYKNDNNFYVLDSQETDKADLIVN
;
A
#
# COMPACT_ATOMS: atom_id res chain seq x y z
N MET A 1 3.06 -34.56 65.73
CA MET A 1 3.35 -33.14 65.41
C MET A 1 3.77 -32.84 63.96
N LYS A 2 4.21 -33.80 63.11
CA LYS A 2 4.64 -33.51 61.73
C LYS A 2 3.48 -33.30 60.72
N LYS A 3 2.35 -34.01 60.86
CA LYS A 3 1.22 -33.94 59.91
C LYS A 3 0.43 -32.63 59.95
N THR A 4 0.23 -32.05 61.13
CA THR A 4 -0.48 -30.77 61.30
C THR A 4 0.29 -29.58 60.71
N ARG A 5 1.63 -29.60 60.78
CA ARG A 5 2.48 -28.57 60.14
C ARG A 5 2.48 -28.67 58.62
N LEU A 6 2.45 -29.89 58.07
CA LEU A 6 2.34 -30.11 56.63
C LEU A 6 0.98 -29.63 56.10
N LEU A 7 -0.10 -29.91 56.83
CA LEU A 7 -1.45 -29.47 56.45
C LEU A 7 -1.58 -27.95 56.49
N ALA A 8 -1.02 -27.30 57.51
CA ALA A 8 -1.00 -25.84 57.62
C ALA A 8 -0.21 -25.18 56.47
N LEU A 9 0.93 -25.77 56.07
CA LEU A 9 1.71 -25.30 54.92
C LEU A 9 0.97 -25.49 53.60
N LEU A 10 0.27 -26.61 53.42
CA LEU A 10 -0.50 -26.88 52.22
C LEU A 10 -1.68 -25.91 52.06
N VAL A 11 -2.37 -25.60 53.16
CA VAL A 11 -3.47 -24.62 53.17
C VAL A 11 -2.94 -23.22 52.88
N LEU A 12 -1.79 -22.84 53.46
CA LEU A 12 -1.15 -21.55 53.18
C LEU A 12 -0.69 -21.45 51.72
N PHE A 13 -0.19 -22.55 51.15
CA PHE A 13 0.21 -22.61 49.75
C PHE A 13 -1.00 -22.49 48.81
N ILE A 14 -2.12 -23.17 49.11
CA ILE A 14 -3.36 -23.07 48.33
C ILE A 14 -3.94 -21.64 48.36
N LEU A 15 -3.86 -20.95 49.50
CA LEU A 15 -4.28 -19.54 49.64
C LEU A 15 -3.35 -18.56 48.91
N ALA A 16 -2.07 -18.91 48.72
CA ALA A 16 -1.12 -18.09 47.97
C ALA A 16 -1.30 -18.23 46.44
N ILE A 17 -1.84 -19.35 45.94
CA ILE A 17 -2.06 -19.54 44.50
C ILE A 17 -3.35 -18.84 44.02
N SER A 18 -4.32 -18.61 44.90
CA SER A 18 -5.61 -17.99 44.56
C SER A 18 -5.59 -16.45 44.43
N SER A 19 -4.44 -15.80 44.66
CA SER A 19 -4.29 -14.34 44.56
C SER A 19 -3.58 -13.86 43.29
N VAL A 20 -3.31 -14.76 42.34
CA VAL A 20 -2.92 -14.33 40.98
C VAL A 20 -4.19 -13.91 40.24
N SER A 21 -4.73 -12.73 40.56
CA SER A 21 -5.68 -12.07 39.68
C SER A 21 -4.92 -11.80 38.38
N ALA A 22 -5.20 -12.59 37.33
CA ALA A 22 -4.82 -12.20 35.99
C ALA A 22 -5.37 -10.78 35.81
N ALA A 23 -4.49 -9.79 35.62
CA ALA A 23 -4.93 -8.42 35.46
C ALA A 23 -5.90 -8.41 34.26
N GLU A 24 -7.19 -8.22 34.54
CA GLU A 24 -8.20 -8.22 33.48
C GLU A 24 -7.87 -7.09 32.52
N PHE A 25 -7.60 -7.46 31.27
CA PHE A 25 -7.45 -6.50 30.20
C PHE A 25 -8.74 -5.68 30.11
N SER A 26 -8.60 -4.35 30.15
CA SER A 26 -9.72 -3.43 30.01
C SER A 26 -9.41 -2.44 28.90
N SER A 27 -10.15 -2.55 27.79
CA SER A 27 -10.04 -1.62 26.66
C SER A 27 -10.25 -0.17 27.11
N GLN A 28 -11.13 0.07 28.08
CA GLN A 28 -11.33 1.40 28.65
C GLN A 28 -10.08 1.92 29.37
N LYS A 29 -9.36 1.07 30.13
CA LYS A 29 -8.10 1.48 30.75
C LYS A 29 -7.03 1.78 29.70
N ALA A 30 -7.00 1.04 28.59
CA ALA A 30 -6.11 1.33 27.47
C ALA A 30 -6.44 2.68 26.80
N TYR A 31 -7.71 2.98 26.55
CA TYR A 31 -8.13 4.29 26.02
C TYR A 31 -7.83 5.44 26.99
N ASN A 32 -8.04 5.23 28.30
CA ASN A 32 -7.70 6.23 29.31
C ASN A 32 -6.20 6.47 29.39
N TRP A 33 -5.39 5.41 29.28
CA TRP A 33 -3.94 5.52 29.21
C TRP A 33 -3.51 6.30 27.97
N LEU A 34 -4.06 5.96 26.79
CA LEU A 34 -3.78 6.66 25.53
C LEU A 34 -4.16 8.15 25.62
N ALA A 35 -5.34 8.43 26.17
CA ALA A 35 -5.84 9.78 26.43
C ALA A 35 -4.95 10.58 27.39
N SER A 36 -4.27 9.92 28.33
CA SER A 36 -3.31 10.57 29.25
C SER A 36 -1.97 10.89 28.60
N LYS A 37 -1.66 10.25 27.47
CA LYS A 37 -0.44 10.48 26.68
C LYS A 37 -0.61 11.56 25.61
N SER A 38 -1.84 11.84 25.20
CA SER A 38 -2.16 12.91 24.25
C SER A 38 -2.40 14.25 24.96
N VAL A 39 -1.40 15.13 24.94
CA VAL A 39 -1.43 16.43 25.66
C VAL A 39 -2.02 17.52 24.75
N ASP A 40 -1.50 17.68 23.54
CA ASP A 40 -1.88 18.69 22.55
C ASP A 40 -2.71 18.14 21.39
N GLY A 41 -3.09 16.86 21.46
CA GLY A 41 -3.69 16.13 20.35
C GLY A 41 -2.70 15.15 19.71
N SER A 42 -1.41 15.32 19.91
CA SER A 42 -0.40 14.39 19.40
C SER A 42 -0.10 13.26 20.38
N LEU A 43 0.40 12.14 19.84
CA LEU A 43 1.20 11.20 20.58
C LEU A 43 2.65 11.31 20.12
N GLU A 44 3.52 11.67 21.07
CA GLU A 44 4.98 11.69 20.87
C GLU A 44 5.45 12.59 19.71
N ASP A 45 4.67 13.62 19.33
CA ASP A 45 4.90 14.46 18.15
C ASP A 45 5.08 13.64 16.83
N ASP A 46 4.51 12.43 16.78
CA ASP A 46 4.62 11.49 15.66
C ASP A 46 3.27 11.29 14.96
N ILE A 47 3.26 11.44 13.62
CA ILE A 47 2.03 11.31 12.82
C ILE A 47 1.49 9.88 12.86
N THR A 48 2.36 8.87 12.76
CA THR A 48 1.92 7.47 12.75
C THR A 48 1.24 7.11 14.08
N ALA A 49 1.87 7.43 15.22
CA ALA A 49 1.31 7.21 16.55
C ALA A 49 0.02 8.01 16.76
N THR A 50 -0.03 9.26 16.30
CA THR A 50 -1.21 10.10 16.41
C THR A 50 -2.37 9.59 15.53
N THR A 51 -2.12 9.09 14.32
CA THR A 51 -3.12 8.42 13.48
C THR A 51 -3.73 7.23 14.22
N TRP A 52 -2.91 6.36 14.82
CA TRP A 52 -3.45 5.24 15.60
C TRP A 52 -4.31 5.71 16.77
N SER A 53 -3.96 6.85 17.37
CA SER A 53 -4.78 7.46 18.42
C SER A 53 -6.12 7.98 17.92
N VAL A 54 -6.18 8.57 16.72
CA VAL A 54 -7.43 8.99 16.06
C VAL A 54 -8.34 7.78 15.90
N LEU A 55 -7.85 6.70 15.30
CA LEU A 55 -8.63 5.46 15.08
C LEU A 55 -9.13 4.88 16.42
N ALA A 56 -8.26 4.82 17.42
CA ALA A 56 -8.61 4.29 18.74
C ALA A 56 -9.65 5.16 19.46
N PHE A 57 -9.51 6.49 19.43
CA PHE A 57 -10.46 7.40 20.06
C PHE A 57 -11.81 7.39 19.34
N ASN A 58 -11.84 7.34 18.00
CA ASN A 58 -13.08 7.27 17.24
C ASN A 58 -13.85 5.98 17.57
N ASN A 59 -13.16 4.83 17.55
CA ASN A 59 -13.74 3.54 17.91
C ASN A 59 -14.26 3.52 19.37
N ALA A 60 -13.58 4.20 20.29
CA ALA A 60 -14.02 4.33 21.67
C ALA A 60 -15.19 5.31 21.89
N GLY A 61 -15.68 6.00 20.83
CA GLY A 61 -16.67 7.07 20.95
C GLY A 61 -16.14 8.35 21.61
N LEU A 62 -14.82 8.52 21.68
CA LEU A 62 -14.15 9.67 22.25
C LEU A 62 -13.90 10.76 21.19
N THR A 63 -14.95 11.18 20.49
CA THR A 63 -14.89 12.03 19.29
C THR A 63 -14.08 13.32 19.50
N ASN A 64 -14.27 14.04 20.62
CA ASN A 64 -13.50 15.26 20.91
C ASN A 64 -11.98 15.03 20.96
N LYS A 65 -11.52 13.82 21.38
CA LYS A 65 -10.09 13.48 21.39
C LYS A 65 -9.60 13.10 20.00
N ALA A 66 -10.42 12.38 19.24
CA ALA A 66 -10.14 12.05 17.85
C ALA A 66 -10.01 13.32 17.01
N GLU A 67 -10.96 14.27 17.13
CA GLU A 67 -10.94 15.59 16.50
C GLU A 67 -9.68 16.38 16.82
N LYS A 68 -9.33 16.50 18.11
CA LYS A 68 -8.09 17.19 18.52
C LYS A 68 -6.84 16.56 17.89
N SER A 69 -6.83 15.24 17.76
CA SER A 69 -5.68 14.49 17.23
C SER A 69 -5.55 14.65 15.72
N ILE A 70 -6.66 14.59 14.98
CA ILE A 70 -6.66 14.83 13.54
C ILE A 70 -6.33 16.30 13.22
N ASP A 71 -6.82 17.26 14.00
CA ASP A 71 -6.47 18.68 13.82
C ASP A 71 -4.97 18.93 14.04
N TRP A 72 -4.35 18.22 15.00
CA TRP A 72 -2.91 18.25 15.15
C TRP A 72 -2.20 17.66 13.92
N ILE A 73 -2.67 16.55 13.34
CA ILE A 73 -2.10 15.99 12.11
C ILE A 73 -2.19 17.03 10.97
N PHE A 74 -3.35 17.67 10.79
CA PHE A 74 -3.55 18.75 9.82
C PHE A 74 -2.60 19.93 10.04
N SER A 75 -2.28 20.27 11.29
CA SER A 75 -1.30 21.33 11.58
C SER A 75 0.12 21.03 11.08
N LYS A 76 0.41 19.75 10.75
CA LYS A 76 1.70 19.32 10.19
C LYS A 76 1.69 19.24 8.66
N GLN A 77 0.58 19.58 8.00
CA GLN A 77 0.48 19.56 6.54
C GLN A 77 1.42 20.61 5.92
N SER A 78 2.05 20.26 4.81
CA SER A 78 2.78 21.21 3.96
C SER A 78 1.84 21.99 3.03
N ASN A 79 2.38 22.98 2.32
CA ASN A 79 1.65 23.63 1.22
C ASN A 79 1.42 22.72 0.00
N ASP A 80 2.17 21.62 -0.10
CA ASP A 80 2.07 20.63 -1.19
C ASP A 80 1.17 19.44 -0.80
N TYR A 81 0.31 19.61 0.21
CA TYR A 81 -0.65 18.60 0.67
C TYR A 81 -0.04 17.26 1.14
N CYS A 82 1.26 17.21 1.44
CA CYS A 82 1.92 16.06 2.07
C CYS A 82 2.07 16.23 3.60
N PHE A 83 2.45 15.15 4.29
CA PHE A 83 2.72 15.14 5.73
C PHE A 83 4.04 14.43 6.10
N PRO A 84 4.72 14.85 7.19
CA PRO A 84 4.65 16.20 7.74
C PRO A 84 5.16 17.21 6.69
N SER A 85 5.47 18.44 7.08
CA SER A 85 6.06 19.45 6.19
C SER A 85 7.29 18.98 5.40
N SER A 86 7.97 17.92 5.85
CA SER A 86 9.07 17.26 5.13
C SER A 86 8.65 16.19 4.10
N CYS A 87 7.35 16.05 3.81
CA CYS A 87 6.78 15.07 2.87
C CYS A 87 7.32 13.64 3.03
N LYS A 88 6.98 12.96 4.11
CA LYS A 88 7.33 11.54 4.27
C LYS A 88 6.18 10.67 3.78
N THR A 89 6.42 9.81 2.78
CA THR A 89 5.36 8.99 2.15
C THR A 89 4.52 8.20 3.16
N LYS A 90 5.18 7.56 4.13
CA LYS A 90 4.50 6.82 5.20
C LYS A 90 3.58 7.73 6.02
N ASP A 91 4.05 8.91 6.41
CA ASP A 91 3.27 9.82 7.26
C ASP A 91 2.12 10.46 6.48
N THR A 92 2.31 10.79 5.19
CA THR A 92 1.23 11.20 4.29
C THR A 92 0.15 10.11 4.19
N ALA A 93 0.53 8.85 4.00
CA ALA A 93 -0.42 7.74 3.96
C ALA A 93 -1.17 7.55 5.29
N MET A 94 -0.46 7.65 6.43
CA MET A 94 -1.08 7.56 7.75
C MET A 94 -2.03 8.73 8.03
N ALA A 95 -1.70 9.94 7.58
CA ALA A 95 -2.60 11.09 7.68
C ALA A 95 -3.89 10.86 6.88
N LEU A 96 -3.76 10.37 5.64
CA LEU A 96 -4.91 10.04 4.79
C LEU A 96 -5.86 9.01 5.43
N ILE A 97 -5.32 7.96 6.06
CA ILE A 97 -6.13 6.98 6.81
C ILE A 97 -6.91 7.66 7.94
N ALA A 98 -6.26 8.54 8.70
CA ALA A 98 -6.92 9.27 9.79
C ALA A 98 -8.01 10.22 9.27
N MET A 99 -7.79 10.87 8.12
CA MET A 99 -8.78 11.73 7.47
C MET A 99 -10.03 10.94 7.06
N ASN A 100 -9.84 9.77 6.44
CA ASN A 100 -10.93 8.90 6.02
C ASN A 100 -11.74 8.40 7.23
N GLU A 101 -11.08 7.97 8.31
CA GLU A 101 -11.76 7.54 9.54
C GLU A 101 -12.65 8.66 10.13
N MET A 102 -12.15 9.90 10.11
CA MET A 102 -12.85 11.05 10.66
C MET A 102 -13.83 11.69 9.67
N SER A 103 -14.02 11.11 8.48
CA SER A 103 -14.84 11.67 7.39
C SER A 103 -14.48 13.14 7.09
N ARG A 104 -13.20 13.49 7.18
CA ARG A 104 -12.67 14.82 6.85
C ARG A 104 -12.35 14.83 5.37
N GLU A 105 -13.32 15.24 4.56
CA GLU A 105 -13.19 15.27 3.09
C GLU A 105 -12.34 16.45 2.60
N ASP A 106 -12.09 17.44 3.47
CA ASP A 106 -11.28 18.61 3.15
C ASP A 106 -9.87 18.17 2.71
N ASN A 107 -9.51 18.52 1.47
CA ASN A 107 -8.21 18.27 0.84
C ASN A 107 -7.83 16.79 0.63
N VAL A 108 -8.71 15.81 0.88
CA VAL A 108 -8.41 14.38 0.68
C VAL A 108 -7.89 14.09 -0.72
N THR A 109 -8.57 14.62 -1.75
CA THR A 109 -8.17 14.43 -3.15
C THR A 109 -6.75 14.92 -3.42
N TYR A 110 -6.37 16.10 -2.89
CA TYR A 110 -5.02 16.63 -3.06
C TYR A 110 -3.96 15.80 -2.31
N VAL A 111 -4.30 15.30 -1.11
CA VAL A 111 -3.41 14.41 -0.35
C VAL A 111 -3.23 13.07 -1.06
N GLU A 112 -4.30 12.52 -1.65
CA GLU A 112 -4.27 11.29 -2.45
C GLU A 112 -3.42 11.44 -3.72
N GLU A 113 -3.65 12.51 -4.48
CA GLU A 113 -2.83 12.84 -5.64
C GLU A 113 -1.36 12.98 -5.25
N LYS A 114 -1.08 13.70 -4.16
CA LYS A 114 0.29 13.85 -3.67
C LYS A 114 0.91 12.52 -3.26
N LEU A 115 0.16 11.66 -2.59
CA LEU A 115 0.66 10.34 -2.19
C LEU A 115 1.01 9.50 -3.43
N LYS A 116 0.19 9.53 -4.49
CA LYS A 116 0.48 8.87 -5.77
C LYS A 116 1.78 9.39 -6.39
N GLU A 117 2.00 10.71 -6.41
CA GLU A 117 3.28 11.29 -6.87
C GLU A 117 4.47 10.80 -6.03
N MET A 118 4.32 10.79 -4.71
CA MET A 118 5.37 10.39 -3.77
C MET A 118 5.73 8.91 -3.86
N MET A 119 4.77 8.06 -4.26
CA MET A 119 5.02 6.65 -4.54
C MET A 119 5.97 6.47 -5.73
N VAL A 120 5.93 7.38 -6.71
CA VAL A 120 6.81 7.35 -7.90
C VAL A 120 8.20 7.90 -7.65
N GLY A 121 8.35 8.83 -6.71
CA GLY A 121 9.66 9.31 -6.25
C GLY A 121 10.41 8.29 -5.38
N SER A 122 9.72 7.28 -4.84
CA SER A 122 10.39 6.16 -4.19
C SER A 122 10.93 5.26 -5.30
N SER A 123 12.25 5.19 -5.43
CA SER A 123 12.91 4.24 -6.31
C SER A 123 12.55 2.82 -5.85
N LEU A 124 11.39 2.31 -6.29
CA LEU A 124 11.06 0.91 -6.21
C LEU A 124 12.09 0.20 -7.09
N GLY A 125 13.21 -0.17 -6.48
CA GLY A 125 14.23 -0.98 -7.13
C GLY A 125 13.53 -2.20 -7.71
N GLY A 126 13.51 -2.30 -9.03
CA GLY A 126 12.68 -3.28 -9.72
C GLY A 126 12.40 -2.90 -11.16
N MET A 127 11.68 -3.78 -11.84
CA MET A 127 11.31 -3.69 -13.23
C MET A 127 9.82 -3.97 -13.34
N TRP A 128 9.08 -3.03 -13.93
CA TRP A 128 7.73 -3.25 -14.37
C TRP A 128 7.74 -3.82 -15.78
N ALA A 129 6.99 -4.89 -15.99
CA ALA A 129 6.98 -5.57 -17.26
C ALA A 129 5.60 -6.11 -17.65
N ILE A 130 5.40 -6.22 -18.96
CA ILE A 130 4.26 -6.91 -19.55
C ILE A 130 4.72 -8.28 -20.00
N GLU A 131 3.94 -9.31 -19.70
CA GLU A 131 4.06 -10.65 -20.29
C GLU A 131 2.84 -10.92 -21.16
N VAL A 132 3.07 -11.46 -22.36
CA VAL A 132 2.03 -11.98 -23.24
C VAL A 132 2.28 -13.48 -23.38
N SER A 133 1.52 -14.28 -22.64
CA SER A 133 1.74 -15.72 -22.53
C SER A 133 0.71 -16.52 -23.33
N PRO A 134 1.14 -17.62 -23.99
CA PRO A 134 0.22 -18.50 -24.71
C PRO A 134 -0.64 -19.33 -23.74
N LEU A 135 -1.92 -19.53 -24.05
CA LEU A 135 -2.79 -20.44 -23.29
C LEU A 135 -2.69 -21.91 -23.72
N SER A 136 -2.36 -22.19 -24.98
CA SER A 136 -2.37 -23.57 -25.51
C SER A 136 -1.29 -23.89 -26.57
N THR A 137 -0.83 -22.91 -27.34
CA THR A 137 0.19 -23.08 -28.39
C THR A 137 1.10 -21.87 -28.45
N ALA A 138 2.32 -22.03 -29.00
CA ALA A 138 3.21 -20.90 -29.28
C ALA A 138 2.46 -19.77 -30.01
N ILE A 139 2.59 -18.54 -29.49
CA ILE A 139 1.96 -17.34 -30.06
C ILE A 139 3.00 -16.44 -30.71
N SER A 140 2.66 -15.88 -31.87
CA SER A 140 3.50 -14.91 -32.57
C SER A 140 2.64 -13.85 -33.25
N GLY A 141 3.16 -12.64 -33.36
CA GLY A 141 2.47 -11.51 -33.99
C GLY A 141 2.94 -10.18 -33.42
N GLU A 142 2.09 -9.17 -33.51
CA GLU A 142 2.37 -7.82 -33.01
C GLU A 142 1.36 -7.42 -31.94
N CYS A 143 1.85 -6.75 -30.90
CA CYS A 143 1.02 -6.01 -29.97
C CYS A 143 1.30 -4.51 -30.11
N THR A 144 0.27 -3.69 -29.97
CA THR A 144 0.40 -2.24 -29.79
C THR A 144 0.21 -1.92 -28.32
N ILE A 145 1.12 -1.14 -27.74
CA ILE A 145 1.00 -0.62 -26.39
C ILE A 145 0.77 0.87 -26.52
N SER A 146 -0.38 1.37 -26.08
CA SER A 146 -0.70 2.81 -26.07
C SER A 146 -0.89 3.34 -24.66
N TRP A 147 -0.63 4.64 -24.49
CA TRP A 147 -0.73 5.34 -23.22
C TRP A 147 -0.94 6.83 -23.45
N PHE A 148 -1.48 7.53 -22.46
CA PHE A 148 -1.70 8.98 -22.52
C PHE A 148 -0.64 9.74 -21.71
N VAL A 149 -0.13 10.83 -22.27
CA VAL A 149 0.69 11.84 -21.58
C VAL A 149 -0.04 13.17 -21.66
N GLY A 150 -0.75 13.51 -20.58
CA GLY A 150 -1.78 14.56 -20.63
C GLY A 150 -2.89 14.16 -21.61
N ASP A 151 -3.18 15.02 -22.58
CA ASP A 151 -4.22 14.76 -23.60
C ASP A 151 -3.67 14.05 -24.86
N ASN A 152 -2.37 13.75 -24.92
CA ASN A 152 -1.76 13.13 -26.10
C ASN A 152 -1.66 11.62 -25.92
N GLU A 153 -2.26 10.87 -26.84
CA GLU A 153 -2.02 9.42 -26.96
C GLU A 153 -0.69 9.17 -27.67
N GLU A 154 0.13 8.32 -27.08
CA GLU A 154 1.33 7.77 -27.69
C GLU A 154 1.19 6.24 -27.80
N GLU A 155 1.89 5.65 -28.77
CA GLU A 155 1.86 4.20 -28.98
C GLU A 155 3.23 3.62 -29.37
N LYS A 156 3.39 2.32 -29.08
CA LYS A 156 4.54 1.52 -29.47
C LYS A 156 4.09 0.14 -29.94
N VAL A 157 4.44 -0.20 -31.18
CA VAL A 157 4.30 -1.57 -31.68
C VAL A 157 5.49 -2.42 -31.23
N VAL A 158 5.20 -3.60 -30.68
CA VAL A 158 6.17 -4.61 -30.26
C VAL A 158 5.85 -5.96 -30.91
N THR A 159 6.88 -6.74 -31.23
CA THR A 159 6.69 -8.08 -31.81
C THR A 159 6.75 -9.11 -30.70
N VAL A 160 5.81 -10.05 -30.74
CA VAL A 160 5.80 -11.25 -29.92
C VAL A 160 6.21 -12.43 -30.80
N ASN A 161 7.17 -13.21 -30.34
CA ASN A 161 7.60 -14.45 -31.00
C ASN A 161 7.74 -15.57 -29.97
N ASN A 162 6.81 -16.52 -30.02
CA ASN A 162 6.68 -17.59 -29.03
C ASN A 162 6.65 -17.05 -27.58
N GLY A 163 5.82 -16.03 -27.33
CA GLY A 163 5.69 -15.36 -26.03
C GLY A 163 6.89 -14.48 -25.64
N LYS A 164 7.93 -14.35 -26.48
CA LYS A 164 9.09 -13.50 -26.23
C LYS A 164 9.02 -12.20 -27.02
N PHE A 165 9.74 -11.19 -26.54
CA PHE A 165 9.90 -9.88 -27.16
C PHE A 165 11.32 -9.73 -27.74
N PRO A 166 11.54 -9.98 -29.05
CA PRO A 166 12.87 -9.91 -29.65
C PRO A 166 13.55 -8.55 -29.49
N GLN A 167 12.77 -7.46 -29.55
CA GLN A 167 13.26 -6.09 -29.35
C GLN A 167 13.71 -5.82 -27.90
N CYS A 168 13.27 -6.64 -26.94
CA CYS A 168 13.56 -6.50 -25.52
C CYS A 168 14.46 -7.64 -25.03
N GLN A 169 15.62 -7.79 -25.69
CA GLN A 169 16.62 -8.82 -25.35
C GLN A 169 16.09 -10.26 -25.46
N ASN A 170 15.08 -10.51 -26.32
CA ASN A 170 14.44 -11.81 -26.46
C ASN A 170 13.89 -12.37 -25.12
N SER A 171 13.42 -11.47 -24.26
CA SER A 171 12.85 -11.76 -22.94
C SER A 171 11.37 -12.17 -23.05
N TYR A 172 10.87 -12.96 -22.10
CA TYR A 172 9.41 -13.17 -21.89
C TYR A 172 8.73 -11.96 -21.23
N PHE A 173 9.53 -11.06 -20.67
CA PHE A 173 9.08 -9.85 -19.98
C PHE A 173 9.49 -8.63 -20.80
N LEU A 174 8.49 -7.88 -21.25
CA LEU A 174 8.69 -6.58 -21.89
C LEU A 174 8.83 -5.52 -20.80
N ASP A 175 10.06 -5.15 -20.50
CA ASP A 175 10.39 -4.05 -19.58
C ASP A 175 9.82 -2.73 -20.11
N ILE A 176 8.88 -2.12 -19.37
CA ILE A 176 8.13 -0.96 -19.84
C ILE A 176 9.06 0.27 -19.98
N ASP A 177 9.84 0.55 -18.94
CA ASP A 177 10.74 1.71 -18.91
C ASP A 177 11.94 1.57 -19.83
N ARG A 178 12.26 0.35 -20.29
CA ARG A 178 13.40 0.12 -21.18
C ARG A 178 12.99 -0.11 -22.64
N CYS A 179 11.90 -0.84 -22.86
CA CYS A 179 11.54 -1.37 -24.17
C CYS A 179 10.31 -0.70 -24.79
N VAL A 180 9.47 -0.04 -23.98
CA VAL A 180 8.33 0.75 -24.48
C VAL A 180 8.75 2.21 -24.65
N LYS A 181 9.07 2.91 -23.55
CA LYS A 181 9.58 4.28 -23.55
C LYS A 181 10.43 4.53 -22.31
N SER A 182 11.59 5.17 -22.51
CA SER A 182 12.54 5.48 -21.44
C SER A 182 11.88 6.29 -20.33
N ASN A 183 11.96 5.81 -19.09
CA ASN A 183 11.42 6.47 -17.89
C ASN A 183 9.92 6.80 -18.01
N LEU A 184 9.14 5.98 -18.71
CA LEU A 184 7.70 6.19 -18.86
C LEU A 184 7.02 6.24 -17.48
N LEU A 185 7.30 5.26 -16.63
CA LEU A 185 6.64 5.09 -15.34
C LEU A 185 7.14 6.09 -14.30
N GLN A 186 8.43 6.42 -14.33
CA GLN A 186 9.00 7.47 -13.48
C GLN A 186 8.38 8.84 -13.74
N ASN A 187 8.01 9.13 -14.99
CA ASN A 187 7.44 10.42 -15.37
C ASN A 187 5.90 10.43 -15.32
N ASN A 188 5.25 9.26 -15.27
CA ASN A 188 3.80 9.13 -15.34
C ASN A 188 3.31 8.10 -14.30
N PRO A 189 3.21 8.50 -13.02
CA PRO A 189 2.59 7.72 -11.96
C PRO A 189 1.19 7.23 -12.32
N GLY A 190 0.84 5.99 -11.95
CA GLY A 190 -0.53 5.52 -12.11
C GLY A 190 -0.96 5.40 -13.58
N ILE A 191 0.00 5.37 -14.52
CA ILE A 191 -0.32 5.35 -15.94
C ILE A 191 -1.07 4.07 -16.31
N THR A 192 -2.12 4.23 -17.10
CA THR A 192 -2.82 3.12 -17.74
C THR A 192 -2.16 2.85 -19.10
N LEU A 193 -1.76 1.60 -19.30
CA LEU A 193 -1.22 1.08 -20.55
C LEU A 193 -2.30 0.21 -21.20
N THR A 194 -2.74 0.58 -22.40
CA THR A 194 -3.60 -0.26 -23.21
C THR A 194 -2.73 -1.18 -24.07
N VAL A 195 -2.81 -2.48 -23.83
CA VAL A 195 -2.08 -3.51 -24.58
C VAL A 195 -3.05 -4.20 -25.53
N ASP A 196 -2.90 -3.94 -26.83
CA ASP A 196 -3.70 -4.53 -27.89
C ASP A 196 -2.87 -5.55 -28.68
N CYS A 197 -3.17 -6.83 -28.49
CA CYS A 197 -2.53 -7.95 -29.16
C CYS A 197 -3.47 -8.65 -30.15
N LEU A 198 -4.46 -7.96 -30.73
CA LEU A 198 -5.38 -8.55 -31.72
C LEU A 198 -4.65 -9.16 -32.94
N LYS A 199 -3.44 -8.70 -33.25
CA LYS A 199 -2.59 -9.23 -34.32
C LYS A 199 -1.66 -10.38 -33.89
N VAL A 200 -1.81 -10.89 -32.67
CA VAL A 200 -1.13 -12.11 -32.19
C VAL A 200 -2.09 -13.28 -32.34
N GLU A 201 -1.71 -14.29 -33.12
CA GLU A 201 -2.53 -15.48 -33.31
C GLU A 201 -2.57 -16.35 -32.04
N GLY A 202 -3.74 -16.92 -31.75
CA GLY A 202 -3.95 -17.84 -30.63
C GLY A 202 -4.49 -17.18 -29.36
N ALA A 203 -5.01 -18.02 -28.47
CA ALA A 203 -5.49 -17.60 -27.16
C ALA A 203 -4.31 -17.26 -26.24
N LYS A 204 -4.42 -16.16 -25.51
CA LYS A 204 -3.32 -15.56 -24.77
C LYS A 204 -3.79 -14.89 -23.48
N THR A 205 -2.86 -14.72 -22.56
CA THR A 205 -3.03 -13.95 -21.34
C THR A 205 -2.10 -12.74 -21.39
N ILE A 206 -2.63 -11.56 -21.09
CA ILE A 206 -1.85 -10.34 -20.93
C ILE A 206 -1.70 -10.11 -19.43
N THR A 207 -0.45 -10.02 -18.96
CA THR A 207 -0.13 -9.95 -17.52
C THR A 207 0.75 -8.74 -17.23
N LEU A 208 0.39 -7.97 -16.19
CA LEU A 208 1.24 -6.93 -15.60
C LEU A 208 2.04 -7.54 -14.44
N ILE A 209 3.36 -7.40 -14.52
CA ILE A 209 4.29 -7.99 -13.56
C ILE A 209 5.21 -6.91 -13.00
N TYR A 210 5.38 -6.91 -11.68
CA TYR A 210 6.47 -6.20 -11.03
C TYR A 210 7.53 -7.22 -10.60
N LYS A 211 8.78 -6.98 -11.00
CA LYS A 211 9.94 -7.81 -10.66
C LYS A 211 10.88 -7.03 -9.76
N ASN A 212 11.22 -7.59 -8.61
CA ASN A 212 12.26 -7.06 -7.72
C ASN A 212 13.25 -8.18 -7.39
N ASP A 213 14.50 -8.05 -7.86
CA ASP A 213 15.52 -9.10 -7.84
C ASP A 213 15.03 -10.43 -8.43
N ASN A 214 14.83 -11.44 -7.57
CA ASN A 214 14.36 -12.78 -7.93
C ASN A 214 12.86 -12.98 -7.65
N ASN A 215 12.18 -11.96 -7.12
CA ASN A 215 10.76 -12.02 -6.83
C ASN A 215 9.95 -11.45 -8.00
N PHE A 216 8.87 -12.14 -8.34
CA PHE A 216 7.91 -11.73 -9.36
C PHE A 216 6.54 -11.62 -8.71
N TYR A 217 5.88 -10.49 -8.94
CA TYR A 217 4.56 -10.18 -8.44
C TYR A 217 3.65 -9.99 -9.64
N VAL A 218 2.65 -10.86 -9.78
CA VAL A 218 1.57 -10.68 -10.75
C VAL A 218 0.56 -9.70 -10.16
N LEU A 219 0.36 -8.58 -10.84
CA LEU A 219 -0.49 -7.49 -10.36
C LEU A 219 -1.83 -7.42 -11.08
N ASP A 220 -1.83 -7.80 -12.36
CA ASP A 220 -3.03 -7.97 -13.17
C ASP A 220 -2.78 -9.07 -14.21
N SER A 221 -3.81 -9.81 -14.59
CA SER A 221 -3.75 -10.93 -15.53
C SER A 221 -5.11 -11.14 -16.19
N GLN A 222 -5.18 -10.99 -17.50
CA GLN A 222 -6.43 -11.05 -18.25
C GLN A 222 -6.30 -11.98 -19.47
N GLU A 223 -7.19 -12.97 -19.60
CA GLU A 223 -7.30 -13.85 -20.78
C GLU A 223 -8.06 -13.12 -21.90
N THR A 224 -7.37 -12.22 -22.60
CA THR A 224 -7.96 -11.30 -23.57
C THR A 224 -6.96 -10.97 -24.68
N ASP A 225 -7.48 -10.49 -25.81
CA ASP A 225 -6.66 -9.93 -26.88
C ASP A 225 -6.29 -8.46 -26.63
N LYS A 226 -7.03 -7.78 -25.75
CA LYS A 226 -6.81 -6.38 -25.38
C LYS A 226 -7.06 -6.16 -23.90
N ALA A 227 -6.12 -5.53 -23.20
CA ALA A 227 -6.20 -5.24 -21.76
C ALA A 227 -5.76 -3.81 -21.45
N ASP A 228 -6.42 -3.20 -20.47
CA ASP A 228 -5.97 -1.95 -19.85
C ASP A 228 -5.28 -2.28 -18.53
N LEU A 229 -3.99 -2.00 -18.44
CA LEU A 229 -3.13 -2.33 -17.30
C LEU A 229 -2.77 -1.05 -16.54
N ILE A 230 -3.10 -0.97 -15.26
CA ILE A 230 -2.79 0.20 -14.41
C ILE A 230 -1.48 -0.06 -13.64
N VAL A 231 -0.48 0.79 -13.85
CA VAL A 231 0.82 0.71 -13.17
C VAL A 231 0.83 1.63 -11.95
N ASN A 232 0.76 1.07 -10.74
CA ASN A 232 0.66 1.79 -9.46
C ASN A 232 1.96 1.79 -8.64
#